data_AF-A0A2S2P2C8-F1
#
_entry.id   AF-A0A2S2P2C8-F1
#
_cell.length_a   1.000
_cell.length_b   1.000
_cell.length_c   1.000
_cell.angle_alpha   90.00
_cell.angle_beta   90.00
_cell.angle_gamma   90.00
#
_symmetry.space_group_name_H-M   'P 1'
#
loop_
_entity.id
_entity.type
_entity.pdbx_description
1 polymer ?
#
loop_
_entity_poly.entity_id
_entity_poly.type
_entity_poly.pdbx_seq_one_letter_code
_entity_poly.pdbx_strand_id
1 'polypeptide(L)'
;TIEAIFSLQVLFQRARDVNQNIYACFIDYQKAFDNVKHDKLIEILDNVGVDKGDLRIISNLYWNQRAVTRVDGELSEEVLIKRGVRQGFVLSPLLFNIYSEFIFREALEGIEDGIKVNGECLNNIRYADDTVIFTNNIVGLQYLMDRVVKVSKRYGLILNTKKTKFMIISKIIT
;
A
#
# COMPACT_ATOMS: atom_id res chain seq x y z
N THR A 1 6.82 -5.12 12.53
CA THR A 1 7.66 -3.98 12.13
C THR A 1 9.14 -4.37 12.20
N ILE A 2 9.56 -5.04 13.29
CA ILE A 2 10.95 -5.52 13.46
C ILE A 2 11.40 -6.44 12.33
N GLU A 3 10.57 -7.41 11.90
CA GLU A 3 10.94 -8.35 10.82
C GLU A 3 11.10 -7.67 9.46
N ALA A 4 10.23 -6.72 9.10
CA ALA A 4 10.35 -5.99 7.84
C ALA A 4 11.58 -5.08 7.81
N ILE A 5 11.87 -4.41 8.93
CA ILE A 5 13.10 -3.63 9.11
C ILE A 5 14.32 -4.54 9.02
N PHE A 6 14.29 -5.71 9.66
CA PHE A 6 15.37 -6.68 9.61
C PHE A 6 15.59 -7.20 8.18
N SER A 7 14.53 -7.56 7.46
CA SER A 7 14.60 -7.97 6.05
C SER A 7 15.19 -6.88 5.17
N LEU A 8 14.80 -5.62 5.38
CA LEU A 8 15.42 -4.49 4.69
C LEU A 8 16.89 -4.33 5.04
N GLN A 9 17.26 -4.43 6.32
CA GLN A 9 18.66 -4.37 6.77
C GLN A 9 19.50 -5.47 6.15
N VAL A 10 19.00 -6.72 6.12
CA VAL A 10 19.70 -7.85 5.49
C VAL A 10 19.86 -7.61 3.99
N LEU A 11 18.82 -7.14 3.31
CA LEU A 11 18.85 -6.86 1.89
C LEU A 11 19.81 -5.71 1.55
N PHE A 12 19.84 -4.66 2.37
CA PHE A 12 20.78 -3.55 2.26
C PHE A 12 22.22 -3.99 2.55
N GLN A 13 22.43 -4.86 3.53
CA GLN A 13 23.74 -5.40 3.84
C GLN A 13 24.27 -6.26 2.69
N ARG A 14 23.45 -7.16 2.15
CA ARG A 14 23.84 -8.00 1.00
C ARG A 14 24.21 -7.17 -0.22
N ALA A 15 23.45 -6.12 -0.53
CA ALA A 15 23.79 -5.25 -1.66
C ALA A 15 25.10 -4.48 -1.45
N ARG A 16 25.42 -4.08 -0.21
CA ARG A 16 26.72 -3.51 0.13
C ARG A 16 27.85 -4.52 -0.06
N ASP A 17 27.64 -5.78 0.31
CA ASP A 17 28.64 -6.85 0.18
C ASP A 17 28.99 -7.10 -1.30
N VAL A 18 28.02 -6.97 -2.22
CA VAL A 18 28.23 -7.09 -3.68
C VAL A 18 28.52 -5.77 -4.39
N ASN A 19 28.77 -4.69 -3.64
CA ASN A 19 29.08 -3.35 -4.16
C ASN A 19 28.04 -2.77 -5.14
N GLN A 20 26.76 -3.04 -4.88
CA GLN A 20 25.64 -2.59 -5.70
C GLN A 20 24.85 -1.50 -4.98
N ASN A 21 24.59 -0.39 -5.68
CA ASN A 21 23.72 0.65 -5.15
C ASN A 21 22.26 0.18 -5.16
N ILE A 22 21.53 0.49 -4.09
CA ILE A 22 20.08 0.34 -4.04
C ILE A 22 19.45 1.72 -4.05
N TYR A 23 18.45 1.88 -4.92
CA TYR A 23 17.55 3.02 -4.96
C TYR A 23 16.23 2.58 -4.35
N ALA A 24 15.82 3.21 -3.25
CA ALA A 24 14.62 2.85 -2.51
C ALA A 24 13.68 4.06 -2.37
N CYS A 25 12.38 3.79 -2.36
CA CYS A 25 11.32 4.76 -2.14
C CYS A 25 10.34 4.22 -1.10
N PHE A 26 10.26 4.90 0.04
CA PHE A 26 9.28 4.64 1.10
C PHE A 26 8.01 5.40 0.77
N ILE A 27 6.93 4.68 0.52
CA ILE A 27 5.66 5.23 0.07
C ILE A 27 4.74 5.48 1.25
N ASP A 28 4.11 6.65 1.25
CA ASP A 28 3.02 7.01 2.17
C ASP A 28 1.81 7.43 1.34
N TYR A 29 0.61 7.00 1.74
CA TYR A 29 -0.64 7.40 1.09
C TYR A 29 -1.34 8.52 1.87
N GLN A 30 -1.90 9.48 1.14
CA GLN A 30 -2.72 10.53 1.73
C GLN A 30 -4.05 9.94 2.19
N LYS A 31 -4.36 10.05 3.49
CA LYS A 31 -5.64 9.61 4.08
C LYS A 31 -6.06 8.23 3.57
N ALA A 32 -5.17 7.25 3.69
CA ALA A 32 -5.28 5.97 3.01
C ALA A 32 -6.61 5.25 3.34
N PHE A 33 -6.94 5.19 4.64
CA PHE A 33 -8.18 4.61 5.13
C PHE A 33 -9.42 5.33 4.59
N ASP A 34 -9.39 6.65 4.44
CA ASP A 34 -10.55 7.45 4.00
C ASP A 34 -10.77 7.38 2.47
N ASN A 35 -9.76 6.94 1.71
CA ASN A 35 -9.77 6.97 0.26
C ASN A 35 -10.11 5.63 -0.40
N VAL A 36 -10.30 4.56 0.38
CA VAL A 36 -10.70 3.23 -0.13
C VAL A 36 -12.05 3.33 -0.84
N LYS A 37 -12.12 2.88 -2.09
CA LYS A 37 -13.37 2.85 -2.85
C LYS A 37 -14.18 1.61 -2.48
N HIS A 38 -15.44 1.77 -2.07
CA HIS A 38 -16.27 0.65 -1.62
C HIS A 38 -16.55 -0.37 -2.73
N ASP A 39 -16.87 0.10 -3.93
CA ASP A 39 -17.09 -0.74 -5.12
C ASP A 39 -15.85 -1.60 -5.42
N LYS A 40 -14.67 -0.99 -5.41
CA LYS A 40 -13.40 -1.69 -5.63
C LYS A 40 -13.03 -2.62 -4.49
N LEU A 41 -13.34 -2.27 -3.25
CA LEU A 41 -13.09 -3.15 -2.10
C LEU A 41 -13.88 -4.44 -2.25
N ILE A 42 -15.17 -4.36 -2.58
CA ILE A 42 -16.02 -5.55 -2.77
C ILE A 42 -15.54 -6.38 -3.96
N GLU A 43 -15.18 -5.75 -5.09
CA GLU A 43 -14.60 -6.42 -6.26
C GLU A 43 -13.32 -7.20 -5.90
N ILE A 44 -12.41 -6.59 -5.15
CA ILE A 44 -11.17 -7.22 -4.70
C ILE A 44 -11.44 -8.41 -3.77
N LEU A 45 -12.36 -8.25 -2.81
CA LEU A 45 -12.70 -9.35 -1.89
C LEU A 45 -13.29 -10.55 -2.64
N ASP A 46 -14.10 -10.30 -3.67
CA ASP A 46 -14.63 -11.37 -4.53
C ASP A 46 -13.50 -12.07 -5.30
N ASN A 47 -12.56 -11.30 -5.87
CA ASN A 47 -11.40 -11.82 -6.60
C ASN A 47 -10.45 -12.66 -5.72
N VAL A 48 -10.33 -12.33 -4.43
CA VAL A 48 -9.51 -13.08 -3.47
C VAL A 48 -10.22 -14.36 -2.99
N GLY A 49 -11.51 -14.53 -3.30
CA GLY A 49 -12.27 -15.75 -3.00
C GLY A 49 -12.93 -15.73 -1.62
N VAL A 50 -13.22 -14.55 -1.07
CA VAL A 50 -14.06 -14.43 0.14
C VAL A 50 -15.43 -15.03 -0.14
N ASP A 51 -15.99 -15.81 0.79
CA ASP A 51 -17.28 -16.45 0.58
C ASP A 51 -18.40 -15.42 0.42
N LYS A 52 -19.47 -15.82 -0.26
CA LYS A 52 -20.59 -14.92 -0.58
C LYS A 52 -21.35 -14.43 0.67
N GLY A 53 -21.32 -15.18 1.77
CA GLY A 53 -21.93 -14.79 3.04
C GLY A 53 -21.19 -13.61 3.66
N ASP A 54 -19.88 -13.76 3.84
CA ASP A 54 -19.01 -12.71 4.38
C ASP A 54 -18.97 -11.48 3.47
N LEU A 55 -18.88 -11.68 2.15
CA LEU A 55 -18.91 -10.59 1.19
C LEU A 55 -20.23 -9.80 1.26
N ARG A 56 -21.36 -10.47 1.52
CA ARG A 56 -22.65 -9.81 1.73
C ARG A 56 -22.67 -9.01 3.03
N ILE A 57 -22.12 -9.55 4.12
CA ILE A 57 -22.02 -8.83 5.41
C ILE A 57 -21.16 -7.57 5.24
N ILE A 58 -20.00 -7.69 4.59
CA ILE A 58 -19.10 -6.57 4.35
C ILE A 58 -19.75 -5.53 3.42
N SER A 59 -20.40 -5.98 2.35
CA SER A 59 -21.13 -5.08 1.43
C SER A 59 -22.23 -4.30 2.16
N ASN A 60 -23.02 -4.97 2.99
CA ASN A 60 -24.06 -4.34 3.80
C ASN A 60 -23.48 -3.36 4.83
N LEU A 61 -22.30 -3.67 5.39
CA LEU A 61 -21.63 -2.75 6.32
C LEU A 61 -21.36 -1.41 5.65
N TYR A 62 -20.89 -1.41 4.40
CA TYR A 62 -20.53 -0.21 3.62
C TYR A 62 -21.67 0.39 2.79
N TRP A 63 -22.79 -0.31 2.65
CA TRP A 63 -23.94 0.15 1.88
C TRP A 63 -24.64 1.37 2.50
N ASN A 64 -24.82 2.43 1.71
CA ASN A 64 -25.59 3.64 2.05
C ASN A 64 -25.29 4.21 3.45
N GLN A 65 -24.02 4.16 3.86
CA GLN A 65 -23.59 4.64 5.17
C GLN A 65 -23.79 6.15 5.29
N ARG A 66 -24.27 6.60 6.45
CA ARG A 66 -24.48 8.02 6.75
C ARG A 66 -23.77 8.40 8.04
N ALA A 67 -23.26 9.62 8.11
CA ALA A 67 -22.60 10.17 9.29
C ALA A 67 -23.15 11.56 9.63
N VAL A 68 -23.17 11.86 10.93
CA VAL A 68 -23.42 13.18 11.49
C VAL A 68 -22.30 13.52 12.46
N THR A 69 -21.89 14.78 12.52
CA THR A 69 -20.95 15.28 13.51
C THR A 69 -21.74 15.91 14.65
N ARG A 70 -21.38 15.61 15.90
CA ARG A 70 -21.95 16.28 17.07
C ARG A 70 -20.96 17.29 17.64
N VAL A 71 -21.38 18.55 17.78
CA VAL A 71 -20.58 19.62 18.41
C VAL A 71 -21.48 20.34 19.40
N ASP A 72 -21.04 20.45 20.66
CA ASP A 72 -21.77 21.13 21.74
C ASP A 72 -23.24 20.71 21.91
N GLY A 73 -23.55 19.46 21.61
CA GLY A 73 -24.90 18.89 21.71
C GLY A 73 -25.74 19.03 20.44
N GLU A 74 -25.31 19.85 19.48
CA GLU A 74 -25.95 20.00 18.17
C GLU A 74 -25.43 18.97 17.17
N LEU A 75 -26.31 18.52 16.27
CA LEU A 75 -25.97 17.58 15.19
C LEU A 75 -25.84 18.34 13.88
N SER A 76 -24.83 17.98 13.09
CA SER A 76 -24.69 18.44 11.71
C SER A 76 -25.76 17.84 10.81
N GLU A 77 -25.86 18.38 9.60
CA GLU A 77 -26.53 17.70 8.51
C GLU A 77 -25.93 16.31 8.27
N GLU A 78 -26.77 15.41 7.78
CA GLU A 78 -26.41 14.03 7.48
C GLU A 78 -25.62 13.95 6.17
N VAL A 79 -24.45 13.34 6.23
CA VAL A 79 -23.55 13.18 5.08
C VAL A 79 -23.46 11.71 4.68
N LEU A 80 -23.62 11.44 3.38
CA LEU A 80 -23.43 10.10 2.82
C LEU A 80 -21.93 9.77 2.72
N ILE A 81 -21.52 8.65 3.30
CA ILE A 81 -20.16 8.11 3.19
C ILE A 81 -20.07 7.29 1.90
N LYS A 82 -19.26 7.77 0.95
CA LYS A 82 -19.07 7.13 -0.37
C LYS A 82 -17.75 6.36 -0.52
N ARG A 83 -16.86 6.50 0.46
CA ARG A 83 -15.53 5.90 0.45
C ARG A 83 -14.97 5.83 1.87
N GLY A 84 -13.95 5.01 2.00
CA GLY A 84 -13.17 4.82 3.20
C GLY A 84 -13.61 3.62 4.02
N VAL A 85 -12.67 3.05 4.74
CA VAL A 85 -12.93 2.03 5.76
C VAL A 85 -13.16 2.70 7.12
N ARG A 86 -13.99 2.11 7.98
CA ARG A 86 -14.37 2.72 9.27
C ARG A 86 -13.18 2.78 10.22
N GLN A 87 -12.71 3.96 10.59
CA GLN A 87 -11.67 4.09 11.61
C GLN A 87 -12.19 3.54 12.95
N GLY A 88 -11.35 2.78 13.66
CA GLY A 88 -11.73 2.12 14.93
C GLY A 88 -12.52 0.82 14.78
N PHE A 89 -12.86 0.39 13.57
CA PHE A 89 -13.46 -0.93 13.33
C PHE A 89 -12.40 -2.01 13.18
N VAL A 90 -12.61 -3.17 13.83
CA VAL A 90 -11.61 -4.25 13.92
C VAL A 90 -11.18 -4.81 12.56
N LEU A 91 -12.07 -4.81 11.56
CA LEU A 91 -11.73 -5.33 10.22
C LEU A 91 -11.08 -4.29 9.31
N SER A 92 -11.14 -3.00 9.63
CA SER A 92 -10.64 -1.96 8.72
C SER A 92 -9.16 -2.09 8.36
N PRO A 93 -8.26 -2.42 9.31
CA PRO A 93 -6.85 -2.69 8.97
C PRO A 93 -6.69 -3.89 8.04
N LEU A 94 -7.44 -4.97 8.27
CA LEU A 94 -7.38 -6.17 7.42
C LEU A 94 -7.88 -5.88 6.00
N LEU A 95 -9.02 -5.19 5.89
CA LEU A 95 -9.60 -4.79 4.60
C LEU A 95 -8.65 -3.87 3.84
N PHE A 96 -8.01 -2.92 4.52
CA PHE A 96 -7.02 -2.05 3.90
C PHE A 96 -5.78 -2.83 3.43
N ASN A 97 -5.28 -3.78 4.22
CA ASN A 97 -4.15 -4.62 3.82
C ASN A 97 -4.45 -5.48 2.59
N ILE A 98 -5.65 -6.08 2.50
CA ILE A 98 -6.06 -6.85 1.31
C ILE A 98 -6.14 -5.93 0.09
N TYR A 99 -6.72 -4.73 0.28
CA TYR A 99 -6.86 -3.72 -0.77
C TYR A 99 -5.50 -3.25 -1.29
N SER A 100 -4.56 -2.94 -0.39
CA SER A 100 -3.22 -2.48 -0.75
C SER A 100 -2.40 -3.62 -1.39
N GLU A 101 -2.49 -4.84 -0.86
CA GLU A 101 -1.82 -6.02 -1.41
C GLU A 101 -2.21 -6.24 -2.87
N PHE A 102 -3.51 -6.20 -3.17
CA PHE A 102 -4.03 -6.36 -4.53
C PHE A 102 -3.48 -5.30 -5.50
N ILE A 103 -3.49 -4.03 -5.08
CA ILE A 103 -2.96 -2.90 -5.87
C ILE A 103 -1.50 -3.10 -6.22
N PHE A 104 -0.69 -3.51 -5.24
CA PHE A 104 0.75 -3.69 -5.45
C PHE A 104 1.06 -4.93 -6.29
N ARG A 105 0.29 -6.02 -6.16
CA ARG A 105 0.39 -7.16 -7.08
C ARG A 105 0.07 -6.75 -8.51
N GLU A 106 -1.05 -6.07 -8.73
CA GLU A 106 -1.42 -5.57 -10.06
C GLU A 106 -0.38 -4.58 -10.63
N ALA A 107 0.28 -3.81 -9.76
CA ALA A 107 1.29 -2.86 -10.17
C ALA A 107 2.64 -3.50 -10.51
N LEU A 108 3.09 -4.48 -9.72
CA LEU A 108 4.50 -4.91 -9.64
C LEU A 108 4.75 -6.41 -9.88
N GLU A 109 3.73 -7.27 -9.87
CA GLU A 109 3.89 -8.71 -10.07
C GLU A 109 4.42 -9.02 -11.48
N GLY A 110 5.41 -9.91 -11.56
CA GLY A 110 6.09 -10.27 -12.80
C GLY A 110 7.06 -9.23 -13.36
N ILE A 111 7.31 -8.12 -12.65
CA ILE A 111 8.31 -7.13 -13.09
C ILE A 111 9.72 -7.57 -12.68
N GLU A 112 10.65 -7.55 -13.65
CA GLU A 112 12.04 -7.97 -13.44
C GLU A 112 12.98 -6.87 -12.91
N ASP A 113 12.55 -5.60 -12.93
CA ASP A 113 13.26 -4.50 -12.28
C ASP A 113 13.19 -4.64 -10.75
N GLY A 114 14.32 -4.99 -10.14
CA GLY A 114 14.42 -5.22 -8.69
C GLY A 114 15.79 -5.80 -8.32
N ILE A 115 15.87 -6.42 -7.15
CA ILE A 115 17.07 -7.07 -6.62
C ILE A 115 16.85 -8.57 -6.67
N LYS A 116 17.77 -9.29 -7.33
CA LYS A 116 17.71 -10.75 -7.41
C LYS A 116 18.24 -11.37 -6.11
N VAL A 117 17.41 -12.16 -5.44
CA VAL A 117 17.76 -12.92 -4.24
C VAL A 117 17.35 -14.37 -4.48
N ASN A 118 18.33 -15.30 -4.46
CA ASN A 118 18.10 -16.73 -4.67
C ASN A 118 17.32 -17.08 -5.96
N GLY A 119 17.47 -16.26 -7.03
CA GLY A 119 16.79 -16.46 -8.31
C GLY A 119 15.45 -15.72 -8.45
N GLU A 120 14.88 -15.21 -7.36
CA GLU A 120 13.67 -14.40 -7.39
C GLU A 120 13.98 -12.91 -7.45
N CYS A 121 13.18 -12.14 -8.18
CA CYS A 121 13.31 -10.69 -8.22
C CYS A 121 12.43 -10.03 -7.15
N LEU A 122 13.07 -9.36 -6.18
CA LEU A 122 12.41 -8.59 -5.14
C LEU A 122 12.47 -7.12 -5.49
N ASN A 123 11.30 -6.48 -5.62
CA ASN A 123 11.21 -5.07 -5.97
C ASN A 123 10.44 -4.23 -4.93
N ASN A 124 9.83 -4.88 -3.94
CA ASN A 124 9.13 -4.24 -2.85
C ASN A 124 9.15 -5.09 -1.57
N ILE A 125 9.05 -4.42 -0.42
CA ILE A 125 8.73 -5.02 0.89
C ILE A 125 7.57 -4.23 1.47
N ARG A 126 6.58 -4.94 2.02
CA ARG A 126 5.34 -4.37 2.56
C ARG A 126 5.14 -4.85 3.99
N TYR A 127 4.82 -3.94 4.89
CA TYR A 127 4.48 -4.26 6.27
C TYR A 127 3.38 -3.34 6.78
N ALA A 128 2.17 -3.87 6.92
CA ALA A 128 0.98 -3.09 7.25
C ALA A 128 0.87 -1.86 6.31
N ASP A 129 0.87 -0.66 6.88
CA ASP A 129 0.75 0.60 6.14
C ASP A 129 2.08 1.07 5.51
N ASP A 130 3.22 0.52 5.93
CA ASP A 130 4.54 0.89 5.42
C ASP A 130 4.90 0.07 4.18
N THR A 131 5.19 0.73 3.07
CA THR A 131 5.68 0.09 1.85
C THR A 131 6.97 0.73 1.38
N VAL A 132 7.93 -0.10 1.00
CA VAL A 132 9.14 0.33 0.31
C VAL A 132 9.27 -0.36 -1.03
N ILE A 133 9.51 0.42 -2.07
CA ILE A 133 9.86 -0.05 -3.42
C ILE A 133 11.35 0.17 -3.60
N PHE A 134 12.05 -0.78 -4.20
CA PHE A 134 13.48 -0.65 -4.40
C PHE A 134 13.97 -1.40 -5.63
N THR A 135 15.04 -0.89 -6.22
CA THR A 135 15.75 -1.54 -7.33
C THR A 135 17.23 -1.17 -7.27
N ASN A 136 18.05 -1.81 -8.11
CA ASN A 136 19.46 -1.47 -8.30
C ASN A 136 19.70 -0.42 -9.42
N ASN A 137 18.63 0.14 -10.01
CA ASN A 137 18.66 1.05 -11.15
C ASN A 137 17.66 2.20 -10.95
N ILE A 138 18.12 3.45 -10.96
CA ILE A 138 17.26 4.62 -10.79
C ILE A 138 16.15 4.72 -11.84
N VAL A 139 16.42 4.31 -13.10
CA VAL A 139 15.41 4.29 -14.17
C VAL A 139 14.35 3.23 -13.88
N GLY A 140 14.78 2.05 -13.41
CA GLY A 140 13.87 1.00 -12.95
C GLY A 140 13.01 1.47 -11.78
N LEU A 141 13.59 2.17 -10.80
CA LEU A 141 12.81 2.70 -9.67
C LEU A 141 11.74 3.68 -10.13
N GLN A 142 12.07 4.60 -11.05
CA GLN A 142 11.08 5.51 -11.62
C GLN A 142 9.95 4.75 -12.31
N TYR A 143 10.29 3.72 -13.10
CA TYR A 143 9.31 2.85 -13.76
C TYR A 143 8.37 2.17 -12.76
N LEU A 144 8.89 1.57 -11.69
CA LEU A 144 8.07 0.95 -10.64
C LEU A 144 7.16 1.98 -9.94
N MET A 145 7.70 3.16 -9.64
CA MET A 145 6.94 4.25 -9.03
C MET A 145 5.79 4.72 -9.92
N ASP A 146 6.03 4.92 -11.22
CA ASP A 146 5.00 5.32 -12.17
C ASP A 146 3.87 4.29 -12.26
N ARG A 147 4.23 3.00 -12.24
CA ARG A 147 3.28 1.89 -12.19
C ARG A 147 2.42 1.95 -10.93
N VAL A 148 3.04 2.03 -9.76
CA VAL A 148 2.30 2.10 -8.48
C VAL A 148 1.41 3.33 -8.42
N VAL A 149 1.91 4.52 -8.78
CA VAL A 149 1.09 5.74 -8.85
C VAL A 149 -0.12 5.56 -9.78
N LYS A 150 0.10 4.98 -10.97
CA LYS A 150 -0.96 4.74 -11.95
C LYS A 150 -2.02 3.77 -11.43
N VAL A 151 -1.62 2.63 -10.88
CA VAL A 151 -2.54 1.61 -10.37
C VAL A 151 -3.27 2.13 -9.12
N SER A 152 -2.54 2.62 -8.12
CA SER A 152 -3.11 3.16 -6.88
C SER A 152 -4.17 4.23 -7.13
N LYS A 153 -3.95 5.12 -8.11
CA LYS A 153 -4.92 6.14 -8.51
C LYS A 153 -6.23 5.56 -9.05
N ARG A 154 -6.20 4.43 -9.79
CA ARG A 154 -7.42 3.73 -10.24
C ARG A 154 -8.26 3.29 -9.04
N TYR A 155 -7.59 2.82 -7.99
CA TYR A 155 -8.18 2.37 -6.73
C TYR A 155 -8.42 3.51 -5.72
N GLY A 156 -8.23 4.77 -6.11
CA GLY A 156 -8.52 5.93 -5.26
C GLY A 156 -7.44 6.29 -4.26
N LEU A 157 -6.33 5.54 -4.18
CA LEU A 157 -5.21 5.87 -3.32
C LEU A 157 -4.27 6.87 -4.02
N ILE A 158 -3.88 7.91 -3.28
CA ILE A 158 -3.03 9.00 -3.78
C ILE A 158 -1.79 9.06 -2.90
N LEU A 159 -0.61 9.02 -3.52
CA LEU A 159 0.66 9.11 -2.80
C LEU A 159 0.83 10.49 -2.16
N ASN A 160 1.40 10.49 -0.97
CA ASN A 160 1.81 11.68 -0.25
C ASN A 160 3.26 12.02 -0.60
N THR A 161 3.45 12.91 -1.57
CA THR A 161 4.79 13.28 -2.04
C THR A 161 5.68 13.91 -0.95
N LYS A 162 5.09 14.52 0.08
CA LYS A 162 5.85 15.13 1.19
C LYS A 162 6.38 14.08 2.17
N LYS A 163 5.59 13.03 2.42
CA LYS A 163 5.95 11.94 3.32
C LYS A 163 6.68 10.80 2.63
N THR A 164 6.49 10.64 1.33
CA THR A 164 7.23 9.68 0.51
C THR A 164 8.71 10.07 0.51
N LYS A 165 9.60 9.14 0.85
CA LYS A 165 11.04 9.39 0.97
C LYS A 165 11.84 8.54 0.00
N PHE A 166 12.71 9.19 -0.76
CA PHE A 166 13.69 8.53 -1.60
C PHE A 166 15.02 8.39 -0.85
N MET A 167 15.66 7.23 -0.98
CA MET A 167 16.92 6.90 -0.34
C MET A 167 17.83 6.14 -1.29
N ILE A 168 19.11 6.49 -1.31
CA ILE A 168 20.16 5.76 -2.03
C ILE A 168 21.03 5.08 -0.99
N ILE A 169 21.29 3.81 -1.19
CA ILE A 169 22.13 3.00 -0.32
C ILE A 169 23.31 2.56 -1.15
N SER A 170 24.46 3.16 -0.87
CA SER A 170 25.74 2.83 -1.49
C SER A 170 26.74 2.42 -0.41
N LYS A 171 27.83 1.78 -0.83
CA LYS A 171 28.99 1.54 0.03
C LYS A 171 29.77 2.86 0.16
N ILE A 172 29.96 3.35 1.37
CA ILE A 172 30.94 4.41 1.63
C ILE A 172 32.31 3.72 1.63
N ILE A 173 33.15 4.06 0.66
CA ILE A 173 34.56 3.68 0.70
C ILE A 173 35.22 4.72 1.61
N THR A 174 35.50 4.32 2.86
CA THR A 174 36.38 5.07 3.77
C THR A 174 37.68 4.29 3.92
#